data_AF-A0A327HN54-F1
#
_entry.id   AF-A0A327HN54-F1
#
_cell.length_a   1.000
_cell.length_b   1.000
_cell.length_c   1.000
_cell.angle_alpha   90.00
_cell.angle_beta   90.00
_cell.angle_gamma   90.00
#
_symmetry.space_group_name_H-M   'P 1'
#
loop_
_entity.id
_entity.type
_entity.pdbx_description
1 polymer ?
#
loop_
_entity_poly.entity_id
_entity_poly.type
_entity_poly.pdbx_seq_one_letter_code
_entity_poly.pdbx_strand_id
1 'polypeptide(L)'
;MMNTMIPLTIANTLDQTNKQRIEAKANQTLKSVIQQQNLAPAGQFDVYDQSGKVISNDVASQHRDGTVYVGVAKVAGGSVAASDFRQLSVGFPSIRHINQYSSKQNVGAFVVNLPGVISHANSSQMFYMVLVDARSFPDLPSAYILSPSCNQIEHANIYQGKVFSVAPNKTMCAICTGPTFYEEWYSSIQSSNLTSSMMLGMYLDHLIHVLKNPNPDDPAREV
;
A
#
# COMPACT_ATOMS: atom_id res chain seq x y z
N MET A 1 45.74 -13.63 3.04
CA MET A 1 44.34 -13.80 3.49
C MET A 1 43.43 -13.41 2.33
N MET A 2 42.64 -14.34 1.79
CA MET A 2 41.70 -13.99 0.72
C MET A 2 40.60 -13.10 1.31
N ASN A 3 40.32 -11.97 0.67
CA ASN A 3 39.30 -11.04 1.12
C ASN A 3 37.93 -11.74 1.03
N THR A 4 37.37 -12.12 2.18
CA THR A 4 36.12 -12.91 2.29
C THR A 4 34.86 -12.05 2.18
N MET A 5 35.02 -10.76 1.91
CA MET A 5 33.93 -9.82 1.73
C MET A 5 33.23 -10.02 0.38
N ILE A 6 31.92 -9.85 0.39
CA ILE A 6 31.04 -9.94 -0.76
C ILE A 6 30.64 -8.53 -1.20
N PRO A 7 31.05 -8.09 -2.39
CA PRO A 7 30.58 -6.83 -2.95
C PRO A 7 29.10 -6.94 -3.35
N LEU A 8 28.31 -5.91 -3.02
CA LEU A 8 26.90 -5.76 -3.38
C LEU A 8 26.65 -4.33 -3.86
N THR A 9 25.70 -4.17 -4.79
CA THR A 9 25.17 -2.85 -5.18
C THR A 9 23.76 -2.71 -4.61
N ILE A 10 23.51 -1.63 -3.87
CA ILE A 10 22.24 -1.33 -3.22
C ILE A 10 21.58 -0.16 -3.96
N ALA A 11 20.30 -0.29 -4.29
CA ALA A 11 19.50 0.79 -4.86
C ALA A 11 18.18 0.94 -4.09
N ASN A 12 17.63 2.14 -4.03
CA ASN A 12 16.29 2.35 -3.48
C ASN A 12 15.23 1.95 -4.53
N THR A 13 14.15 1.30 -4.10
CA THR A 13 13.03 0.91 -4.99
C THR A 13 12.27 2.11 -5.57
N LEU A 14 12.18 3.22 -4.85
CA LEU A 14 11.51 4.47 -5.26
C LEU A 14 12.44 5.38 -6.06
N ASP A 15 13.75 5.31 -5.83
CA ASP A 15 14.76 6.04 -6.58
C ASP A 15 15.98 5.15 -6.88
N GLN A 16 16.00 4.60 -8.10
CA GLN A 16 17.04 3.68 -8.55
C GLN A 16 18.26 4.39 -9.17
N THR A 17 18.24 5.73 -9.21
CA THR A 17 19.35 6.52 -9.78
C THR A 17 20.52 6.60 -8.80
N ASN A 18 20.22 6.56 -7.49
CA ASN A 18 21.21 6.52 -6.43
C ASN A 18 21.56 5.05 -6.08
N LYS A 19 22.76 4.63 -6.47
CA LYS A 19 23.30 3.29 -6.21
C LYS A 19 24.50 3.38 -5.30
N GLN A 20 24.53 2.57 -4.26
CA GLN A 20 25.64 2.49 -3.33
C GLN A 20 26.27 1.11 -3.35
N ARG A 21 27.59 1.06 -3.50
CA ARG A 21 28.34 -0.20 -3.42
C ARG A 21 28.78 -0.43 -1.99
N ILE A 22 28.50 -1.61 -1.45
CA ILE A 22 28.89 -2.00 -0.09
C ILE A 22 29.60 -3.36 -0.10
N GLU A 23 30.27 -3.64 1.01
CA GLU A 23 30.89 -4.95 1.27
C GLU A 23 30.21 -5.63 2.46
N ALA A 24 29.85 -6.90 2.30
CA ALA A 24 29.17 -7.70 3.32
C ALA A 24 29.93 -8.97 3.65
N LYS A 25 29.79 -9.52 4.87
CA LYS A 25 30.33 -10.85 5.17
C LYS A 25 29.49 -11.91 4.47
N ALA A 26 30.12 -12.97 3.99
CA ALA A 26 29.48 -14.02 3.18
C ALA A 26 28.23 -14.66 3.79
N ASN A 27 28.19 -14.78 5.12
CA ASN A 27 27.13 -15.42 5.89
C ASN A 27 26.09 -14.46 6.48
N GLN A 28 26.19 -13.16 6.23
CA GLN A 28 25.18 -12.19 6.70
C GLN A 28 23.98 -12.19 5.75
N THR A 29 22.78 -12.03 6.32
CA THR A 29 21.56 -11.81 5.53
C THR A 29 21.57 -10.42 4.93
N LEU A 30 20.96 -10.27 3.75
CA LEU A 30 20.86 -8.97 3.09
C LEU A 30 20.18 -7.92 3.98
N LYS A 31 19.11 -8.27 4.71
CA LYS A 31 18.42 -7.36 5.63
C LYS A 31 19.33 -6.85 6.76
N SER A 32 20.16 -7.74 7.34
CA SER A 32 21.12 -7.37 8.38
C SER A 32 22.21 -6.43 7.84
N VAL A 33 22.70 -6.69 6.62
CA VAL A 33 23.69 -5.84 5.95
C VAL A 33 23.15 -4.43 5.74
N ILE A 34 21.91 -4.30 5.24
CA ILE A 34 21.26 -3.00 5.00
C ILE A 34 21.05 -2.22 6.30
N GLN A 35 20.67 -2.88 7.39
CA GLN A 35 20.55 -2.27 8.72
C GLN A 35 21.89 -1.75 9.22
N GLN A 36 22.96 -2.53 9.11
CA GLN A 36 24.29 -2.15 9.59
C GLN A 36 24.88 -0.96 8.84
N GLN A 37 24.56 -0.82 7.55
CA GLN A 37 25.04 0.28 6.71
C GLN A 37 24.15 1.52 6.79
N ASN A 38 23.09 1.52 7.62
CA ASN A 38 22.09 2.61 7.71
C ASN A 38 21.46 2.97 6.36
N LEU A 39 21.26 1.97 5.49
CA LEU A 39 20.64 2.14 4.16
C LEU A 39 19.15 1.74 4.14
N ALA A 40 18.61 1.44 5.32
CA ALA A 40 17.20 1.14 5.48
C ALA A 40 16.36 2.44 5.39
N PRO A 41 15.21 2.43 4.70
CA PRO A 41 14.24 3.50 4.82
C PRO A 41 13.67 3.57 6.24
N ALA A 42 13.06 4.69 6.60
CA ALA A 42 12.33 4.81 7.87
C ALA A 42 11.19 3.78 7.92
N GLY A 43 11.09 3.03 9.02
CA GLY A 43 10.06 2.00 9.23
C GLY A 43 10.49 0.58 8.82
N GLN A 44 9.50 -0.31 8.62
CA GLN A 44 9.74 -1.68 8.18
C GLN A 44 10.14 -1.70 6.70
N PHE A 45 11.14 -2.50 6.37
CA PHE A 45 11.69 -2.58 5.01
C PHE A 45 11.97 -4.03 4.60
N ASP A 46 12.07 -4.27 3.30
CA ASP A 46 12.58 -5.52 2.74
C ASP A 46 13.57 -5.27 1.60
N VAL A 47 14.34 -6.32 1.31
CA VAL A 47 15.30 -6.36 0.22
C VAL A 47 14.74 -7.21 -0.90
N TYR A 48 14.85 -6.71 -2.12
CA TYR A 48 14.29 -7.27 -3.33
C TYR A 48 15.38 -7.58 -4.37
N ASP A 49 15.18 -8.61 -5.18
CA ASP A 49 15.94 -8.80 -6.40
C ASP A 49 15.42 -7.89 -7.54
N GLN A 50 16.07 -7.95 -8.70
CA GLN A 50 15.66 -7.20 -9.91
C GLN A 50 14.24 -7.54 -10.40
N SER A 51 13.70 -8.69 -10.03
CA SER A 51 12.33 -9.12 -10.38
C SER A 51 11.27 -8.68 -9.36
N GLY A 52 11.67 -8.03 -8.26
CA GLY A 52 10.76 -7.64 -7.18
C GLY A 52 10.39 -8.78 -6.21
N LYS A 53 11.15 -9.89 -6.22
CA LYS A 53 11.03 -10.96 -5.22
C LYS A 53 11.78 -10.56 -3.95
N VAL A 54 11.21 -10.85 -2.79
CA VAL A 54 11.90 -10.61 -1.51
C VAL A 54 12.99 -11.63 -1.29
N ILE A 55 14.16 -11.12 -0.96
CA ILE A 55 15.39 -11.83 -0.69
C ILE A 55 16.02 -11.34 0.64
N SER A 56 15.25 -10.67 1.50
CA SER A 56 15.69 -10.14 2.80
C SER A 56 16.52 -11.12 3.64
N ASN A 57 16.16 -12.41 3.62
CA ASN A 57 16.79 -13.46 4.42
C ASN A 57 17.87 -14.25 3.66
N ASP A 58 18.06 -14.00 2.36
CA ASP A 58 19.14 -14.62 1.61
C ASP A 58 20.49 -14.11 2.13
N VAL A 59 21.51 -14.96 2.06
CA VAL A 59 22.86 -14.59 2.49
C VAL A 59 23.60 -13.86 1.38
N ALA A 60 24.44 -12.88 1.75
CA ALA A 60 25.16 -12.02 0.81
C ALA A 60 25.95 -12.81 -0.25
N SER A 61 26.55 -13.95 0.13
CA SER A 61 27.31 -14.81 -0.78
C SER A 61 26.52 -15.34 -1.98
N GLN A 62 25.19 -15.43 -1.90
CA GLN A 62 24.32 -15.84 -3.01
C GLN A 62 24.13 -14.73 -4.06
N HIS A 63 24.48 -13.49 -3.71
CA HIS A 63 24.19 -12.29 -4.49
C HIS A 63 25.46 -11.51 -4.85
N ARG A 64 26.63 -12.17 -4.86
CA ARG A 64 27.94 -11.55 -5.13
C ARG A 64 27.91 -10.73 -6.43
N ASP A 65 28.40 -9.49 -6.34
CA ASP A 65 28.43 -8.50 -7.43
C ASP A 65 27.05 -8.14 -8.02
N GLY A 66 25.97 -8.60 -7.38
CA GLY A 66 24.60 -8.34 -7.77
C GLY A 66 24.10 -6.97 -7.31
N THR A 67 22.99 -6.54 -7.93
CA THR A 67 22.21 -5.39 -7.45
C THR A 67 21.00 -5.90 -6.68
N VAL A 68 20.82 -5.39 -5.46
CA VAL A 68 19.65 -5.63 -4.64
C VAL A 68 18.95 -4.31 -4.35
N TYR A 69 17.64 -4.35 -4.21
CA TYR A 69 16.80 -3.16 -4.09
C TYR A 69 16.22 -3.10 -2.69
N VAL A 70 16.28 -1.94 -2.05
CA VAL A 70 15.72 -1.73 -0.71
C VAL A 70 14.46 -0.90 -0.85
N GLY A 71 13.38 -1.38 -0.27
CA GLY A 71 12.10 -0.70 -0.28
C GLY A 71 11.35 -0.94 1.01
N VAL A 72 10.18 -0.30 1.13
CA VAL A 72 9.20 -0.61 2.18
C VAL A 72 9.00 -2.12 2.25
N ALA A 73 8.75 -2.65 3.46
CA ALA A 73 8.61 -4.09 3.65
C ALA A 73 7.57 -4.63 2.66
N LYS A 74 7.93 -5.70 1.95
CA LYS A 74 6.93 -6.48 1.26
C LYS A 74 6.18 -7.13 2.39
N VAL A 75 4.90 -6.82 2.51
CA VAL A 75 4.11 -7.53 3.50
C VAL A 75 4.00 -8.97 3.02
N ALA A 76 4.85 -9.83 3.59
CA ALA A 76 4.82 -11.25 3.38
C ALA A 76 3.50 -11.75 3.96
N GLY A 77 2.48 -11.87 3.11
CA GLY A 77 1.20 -12.48 3.48
C GLY A 77 0.18 -11.54 4.10
N GLY A 78 0.08 -10.28 3.65
CA GLY A 78 -1.06 -9.44 4.00
C GLY A 78 -2.09 -9.42 2.87
N SER A 79 -3.06 -10.30 2.87
CA SER A 79 -4.11 -10.28 1.85
C SER A 79 -5.38 -10.84 2.41
N VAL A 80 -6.50 -10.31 1.94
CA VAL A 80 -7.82 -10.74 2.39
C VAL A 80 -8.05 -12.16 1.88
N ALA A 81 -8.44 -13.09 2.75
CA ALA A 81 -8.84 -14.41 2.30
C ALA A 81 -10.00 -14.28 1.31
N ALA A 82 -9.95 -15.02 0.19
CA ALA A 82 -10.96 -14.92 -0.86
C ALA A 82 -12.37 -15.30 -0.35
N SER A 83 -12.47 -16.11 0.71
CA SER A 83 -13.74 -16.38 1.41
C SER A 83 -14.32 -15.13 2.06
N ASP A 84 -13.49 -14.38 2.77
CA ASP A 84 -13.91 -13.19 3.53
C ASP A 84 -14.24 -12.05 2.57
N PHE A 85 -13.45 -11.92 1.49
CA PHE A 85 -13.75 -10.99 0.40
C PHE A 85 -15.09 -11.30 -0.28
N ARG A 86 -15.43 -12.58 -0.48
CA ARG A 86 -16.74 -12.96 -1.05
C ARG A 86 -17.90 -12.57 -0.14
N GLN A 87 -17.74 -12.67 1.19
CA GLN A 87 -18.78 -12.23 2.13
C GLN A 87 -19.04 -10.72 2.00
N LEU A 88 -17.99 -9.92 1.76
CA LEU A 88 -18.08 -8.47 1.60
C LEU A 88 -18.98 -8.04 0.42
N SER A 89 -19.08 -8.86 -0.64
CA SER A 89 -19.92 -8.57 -1.81
C SER A 89 -21.42 -8.48 -1.50
N VAL A 90 -21.87 -9.00 -0.36
CA VAL A 90 -23.27 -8.86 0.10
C VAL A 90 -23.59 -7.39 0.40
N GLY A 91 -22.67 -6.68 1.08
CA GLY A 91 -22.80 -5.26 1.38
C GLY A 91 -22.32 -4.35 0.25
N PHE A 92 -21.38 -4.83 -0.56
CA PHE A 92 -20.76 -4.05 -1.64
C PHE A 92 -20.82 -4.81 -2.99
N PRO A 93 -21.97 -4.83 -3.68
CA PRO A 93 -22.15 -5.66 -4.88
C PRO A 93 -21.26 -5.28 -6.08
N SER A 94 -20.72 -4.06 -6.08
CA SER A 94 -19.81 -3.57 -7.12
C SER A 94 -18.36 -4.04 -6.94
N ILE A 95 -18.05 -4.74 -5.83
CA ILE A 95 -16.69 -5.12 -5.47
C ILE A 95 -16.12 -6.17 -6.44
N ARG A 96 -14.89 -5.94 -6.92
CA ARG A 96 -14.18 -6.84 -7.84
C ARG A 96 -12.70 -6.86 -7.53
N HIS A 97 -12.11 -8.04 -7.36
CA HIS A 97 -10.67 -8.14 -7.13
C HIS A 97 -9.87 -7.81 -8.41
N ILE A 98 -8.63 -7.40 -8.23
CA ILE A 98 -7.68 -7.15 -9.32
C ILE A 98 -6.79 -8.39 -9.46
N ASN A 99 -6.88 -9.07 -10.60
CA ASN A 99 -6.18 -10.33 -10.87
C ASN A 99 -4.66 -10.23 -10.65
N GLN A 100 -4.04 -9.11 -11.03
CA GLN A 100 -2.59 -8.92 -10.88
C GLN A 100 -2.12 -9.01 -9.42
N TYR A 101 -2.97 -8.67 -8.46
CA TYR A 101 -2.65 -8.63 -7.04
C TYR A 101 -3.40 -9.71 -6.25
N SER A 102 -4.05 -10.65 -6.92
CA SER A 102 -4.94 -11.62 -6.31
C SER A 102 -4.66 -13.04 -6.81
N SER A 103 -5.09 -14.03 -6.04
CA SER A 103 -5.06 -15.45 -6.37
C SER A 103 -6.43 -16.08 -6.07
N LYS A 104 -6.55 -17.40 -6.23
CA LYS A 104 -7.79 -18.11 -5.86
C LYS A 104 -8.07 -18.08 -4.36
N GLN A 105 -7.02 -17.94 -3.55
CA GLN A 105 -7.08 -18.01 -2.09
C GLN A 105 -7.08 -16.62 -1.46
N ASN A 106 -6.55 -15.61 -2.14
CA ASN A 106 -6.20 -14.32 -1.55
C ASN A 106 -6.53 -13.15 -2.47
N VAL A 107 -6.98 -12.03 -1.90
CA VAL A 107 -7.22 -10.77 -2.60
C VAL A 107 -6.31 -9.70 -2.01
N GLY A 108 -5.33 -9.25 -2.81
CA GLY A 108 -4.41 -8.19 -2.41
C GLY A 108 -4.90 -6.80 -2.82
N ALA A 109 -5.68 -6.67 -3.90
CA ALA A 109 -6.28 -5.39 -4.26
C ALA A 109 -7.61 -5.61 -4.98
N PHE A 110 -8.49 -4.62 -4.88
CA PHE A 110 -9.81 -4.68 -5.49
C PHE A 110 -10.31 -3.29 -5.86
N VAL A 111 -11.39 -3.26 -6.64
CA VAL A 111 -12.14 -2.05 -6.98
C VAL A 111 -13.55 -2.15 -6.43
N VAL A 112 -14.13 -1.01 -6.07
CA VAL A 112 -15.51 -0.88 -5.59
C VAL A 112 -16.06 0.49 -5.98
N ASN A 113 -17.32 0.55 -6.38
CA ASN A 113 -18.01 1.82 -6.60
C ASN A 113 -18.64 2.28 -5.29
N LEU A 114 -18.22 3.45 -4.79
CA LEU A 114 -18.72 4.04 -3.55
C LEU A 114 -19.47 5.35 -3.83
N PRO A 115 -20.61 5.58 -3.16
CA PRO A 115 -21.33 6.86 -3.24
C PRO A 115 -20.59 7.96 -2.48
N GLY A 116 -20.63 9.17 -3.02
CA GLY A 116 -20.14 10.40 -2.40
C GLY A 116 -20.81 11.64 -2.97
N VAL A 117 -20.18 12.79 -2.79
CA VAL A 117 -20.60 14.08 -3.35
C VAL A 117 -19.52 14.67 -4.25
N ILE A 118 -19.89 15.65 -5.09
CA ILE A 118 -18.96 16.32 -6.01
C ILE A 118 -17.90 17.11 -5.25
N SER A 119 -18.32 17.92 -4.27
CA SER A 119 -17.44 18.77 -3.49
C SER A 119 -18.08 19.20 -2.17
N HIS A 120 -17.31 19.90 -1.34
CA HIS A 120 -17.83 20.56 -0.14
C HIS A 120 -18.84 21.68 -0.47
N ALA A 121 -18.75 22.27 -1.67
CA ALA A 121 -19.67 23.31 -2.16
C ALA A 121 -20.85 22.73 -2.99
N ASN A 122 -20.73 21.50 -3.49
CA ASN A 122 -21.75 20.85 -4.30
C ASN A 122 -22.03 19.43 -3.77
N SER A 123 -23.12 19.30 -3.02
CA SER A 123 -23.58 18.05 -2.40
C SER A 123 -24.33 17.11 -3.36
N SER A 124 -24.34 17.40 -4.67
CA SER A 124 -24.91 16.50 -5.66
C SER A 124 -24.21 15.14 -5.60
N GLN A 125 -25.01 14.07 -5.63
CA GLN A 125 -24.48 12.72 -5.52
C GLN A 125 -23.65 12.34 -6.74
N MET A 126 -22.55 11.63 -6.50
CA MET A 126 -21.77 10.98 -7.54
C MET A 126 -21.20 9.65 -7.04
N PHE A 127 -20.79 8.80 -7.98
CA PHE A 127 -20.11 7.55 -7.67
C PHE A 127 -18.63 7.66 -7.99
N TYR A 128 -17.82 7.22 -7.04
CA TYR A 128 -16.39 7.09 -7.18
C TYR A 128 -16.04 5.62 -7.42
N MET A 129 -15.30 5.33 -8.50
CA MET A 129 -14.68 4.02 -8.65
C MET A 129 -13.37 4.03 -7.87
N VAL A 130 -13.34 3.30 -6.75
CA VAL A 130 -12.25 3.31 -5.79
C VAL A 130 -11.44 2.02 -5.93
N LEU A 131 -10.13 2.13 -6.07
CA LEU A 131 -9.17 1.03 -5.91
C LEU A 131 -8.75 0.98 -4.44
N VAL A 132 -8.88 -0.18 -3.82
CA VAL A 132 -8.38 -0.47 -2.48
C VAL A 132 -7.17 -1.39 -2.58
N ASP A 133 -6.05 -0.94 -2.05
CA ASP A 133 -4.82 -1.71 -1.88
C ASP A 133 -4.80 -2.34 -0.48
N ALA A 134 -5.03 -3.64 -0.45
CA ALA A 134 -5.08 -4.47 0.75
C ALA A 134 -3.92 -5.48 0.79
N ARG A 135 -2.82 -5.22 0.05
CA ARG A 135 -1.63 -6.10 -0.01
C ARG A 135 -0.84 -6.15 1.30
N SER A 136 -1.25 -5.34 2.28
CA SER A 136 -0.69 -5.28 3.63
C SER A 136 -1.69 -5.70 4.73
N PHE A 137 -2.91 -6.10 4.36
CA PHE A 137 -3.98 -6.40 5.33
C PHE A 137 -3.55 -7.50 6.30
N PRO A 138 -3.70 -7.37 7.64
CA PRO A 138 -4.68 -6.52 8.35
C PRO A 138 -4.23 -5.09 8.67
N ASP A 139 -3.09 -4.63 8.16
CA ASP A 139 -2.77 -3.20 8.22
C ASP A 139 -3.82 -2.38 7.46
N LEU A 140 -3.99 -1.12 7.86
CA LEU A 140 -4.98 -0.22 7.28
C LEU A 140 -4.81 -0.15 5.75
N PRO A 141 -5.82 -0.56 4.96
CA PRO A 141 -5.73 -0.48 3.51
C PRO A 141 -5.62 0.97 3.02
N SER A 142 -5.02 1.14 1.84
CA SER A 142 -5.01 2.43 1.15
C SER A 142 -6.09 2.46 0.06
N ALA A 143 -6.71 3.61 -0.16
CA ALA A 143 -7.76 3.78 -1.17
C ALA A 143 -7.47 4.92 -2.14
N TYR A 144 -7.77 4.70 -3.41
CA TYR A 144 -7.44 5.60 -4.52
C TYR A 144 -8.60 5.73 -5.51
N ILE A 145 -8.87 6.95 -5.99
CA ILE A 145 -9.88 7.18 -7.01
C ILE A 145 -9.34 6.81 -8.39
N LEU A 146 -9.98 5.84 -9.05
CA LEU A 146 -9.74 5.49 -10.45
C LEU A 146 -10.61 6.29 -11.43
N SER A 147 -11.82 6.67 -10.99
CA SER A 147 -12.78 7.48 -11.72
C SER A 147 -13.66 8.27 -10.73
N PRO A 148 -13.92 9.56 -10.97
CA PRO A 148 -13.45 10.35 -12.12
C PRO A 148 -11.94 10.65 -12.06
N SER A 149 -11.39 11.29 -13.09
CA SER A 149 -9.99 11.70 -13.08
C SER A 149 -9.72 12.77 -12.01
N CYS A 150 -8.51 12.78 -11.46
CA CYS A 150 -8.11 13.68 -10.36
C CYS A 150 -8.40 15.18 -10.55
N ASN A 151 -8.35 15.65 -11.80
CA ASN A 151 -8.62 17.04 -12.18
C ASN A 151 -10.12 17.37 -12.19
N GLN A 152 -11.00 16.38 -12.10
CA GLN A 152 -12.45 16.53 -12.03
C GLN A 152 -12.96 16.41 -10.58
N ILE A 153 -12.06 16.26 -9.61
CA ILE A 153 -12.40 16.06 -8.20
C ILE A 153 -12.17 17.37 -7.44
N GLU A 154 -13.24 17.87 -6.83
CA GLU A 154 -13.26 19.09 -6.01
C GLU A 154 -13.54 18.75 -4.52
N HIS A 155 -13.04 17.61 -4.06
CA HIS A 155 -13.29 17.08 -2.72
C HIS A 155 -12.14 17.41 -1.75
N ALA A 156 -12.44 18.05 -0.62
CA ALA A 156 -11.45 18.55 0.34
C ALA A 156 -10.53 17.45 0.88
N ASN A 157 -11.05 16.24 1.14
CA ASN A 157 -10.28 15.13 1.75
C ASN A 157 -9.78 14.09 0.73
N ILE A 158 -9.70 14.44 -0.56
CA ILE A 158 -9.05 13.61 -1.57
C ILE A 158 -7.76 14.29 -1.98
N TYR A 159 -6.61 13.63 -1.90
CA TYR A 159 -5.31 14.23 -2.23
C TYR A 159 -5.17 14.55 -3.73
N GLN A 160 -4.21 15.41 -4.08
CA GLN A 160 -3.80 15.59 -5.47
C GLN A 160 -3.26 14.30 -6.10
N GLY A 161 -3.34 14.24 -7.43
CA GLY A 161 -2.99 13.06 -8.21
C GLY A 161 -1.49 12.74 -8.16
N LYS A 162 -1.17 11.48 -7.86
CA LYS A 162 0.19 10.93 -7.97
C LYS A 162 0.16 9.47 -8.43
N VAL A 163 1.34 8.94 -8.75
CA VAL A 163 1.52 7.53 -9.09
C VAL A 163 1.77 6.73 -7.82
N PHE A 164 1.19 5.53 -7.74
CA PHE A 164 1.32 4.63 -6.60
C PHE A 164 1.80 3.25 -7.05
N SER A 165 2.46 2.50 -6.15
CA SER A 165 3.01 1.17 -6.45
C SER A 165 1.96 0.13 -6.88
N VAL A 166 0.69 0.34 -6.51
CA VAL A 166 -0.45 -0.52 -6.91
C VAL A 166 -0.95 -0.22 -8.32
N ALA A 167 -0.54 0.89 -8.94
CA ALA A 167 -0.84 1.22 -10.33
C ALA A 167 0.24 2.15 -10.90
N PRO A 168 1.45 1.64 -11.21
CA PRO A 168 2.61 2.47 -11.56
C PRO A 168 2.44 3.25 -12.88
N ASN A 169 1.48 2.85 -13.72
CA ASN A 169 1.21 3.48 -15.01
C ASN A 169 -0.03 4.39 -14.97
N LYS A 170 -0.55 4.73 -13.78
CA LYS A 170 -1.76 5.53 -13.63
C LYS A 170 -1.63 6.54 -12.50
N THR A 171 -1.91 7.80 -12.81
CA THR A 171 -2.13 8.83 -11.79
C THR A 171 -3.49 8.63 -11.13
N MET A 172 -3.50 8.59 -9.81
CA MET A 172 -4.71 8.43 -9.00
C MET A 172 -4.67 9.39 -7.82
N CYS A 173 -5.82 9.63 -7.20
CA CYS A 173 -5.94 10.48 -6.03
C CYS A 173 -6.23 9.62 -4.81
N ALA A 174 -5.41 9.71 -3.77
CA ALA A 174 -5.66 8.97 -2.53
C ALA A 174 -6.83 9.60 -1.75
N ILE A 175 -7.60 8.77 -1.07
CA ILE A 175 -8.61 9.25 -0.11
C ILE A 175 -7.92 9.42 1.25
N CYS A 176 -8.08 10.57 1.89
CA CYS A 176 -7.64 10.78 3.27
C CYS A 176 -8.62 10.09 4.22
N THR A 177 -8.11 9.22 5.10
CA THR A 177 -8.91 8.56 6.13
C THR A 177 -8.91 9.31 7.46
N GLY A 178 -8.09 10.36 7.59
CA GLY A 178 -7.91 11.13 8.82
C GLY A 178 -7.07 10.40 9.89
N PRO A 179 -6.44 11.16 10.80
CA PRO A 179 -5.58 10.60 11.85
C PRO A 179 -6.37 9.80 12.90
N THR A 180 -7.59 10.21 13.23
CA THR A 180 -8.42 9.52 14.23
C THR A 180 -8.78 8.10 13.82
N PHE A 181 -9.19 7.89 12.57
CA PHE A 181 -9.50 6.54 12.08
C PHE A 181 -8.24 5.68 11.96
N TYR A 182 -7.11 6.29 11.60
CA TYR A 182 -5.81 5.59 11.62
C TYR A 182 -5.49 5.08 13.03
N GLU A 183 -5.60 5.92 14.05
CA GLU A 183 -5.37 5.52 15.44
C GLU A 183 -6.37 4.46 15.91
N GLU A 184 -7.65 4.62 15.60
CA GLU A 184 -8.70 3.64 15.92
C GLU A 184 -8.45 2.28 15.26
N TRP A 185 -7.98 2.27 14.01
CA TRP A 185 -7.66 1.05 13.29
C TRP A 185 -6.63 0.20 14.05
N TYR A 186 -5.51 0.81 14.42
CA TYR A 186 -4.41 0.09 15.07
C TYR A 186 -4.64 -0.18 16.56
N SER A 187 -5.34 0.71 17.27
CA SER A 187 -5.57 0.56 18.71
C SER A 187 -6.73 -0.38 19.05
N SER A 188 -7.79 -0.39 18.23
CA SER A 188 -9.07 -1.05 18.54
C SER A 188 -9.47 -2.07 17.49
N ILE A 189 -9.52 -1.70 16.20
CA ILE A 189 -10.09 -2.56 15.16
C ILE A 189 -9.19 -3.78 14.92
N GLN A 190 -7.89 -3.57 14.73
CA GLN A 190 -6.93 -4.64 14.45
C GLN A 190 -6.66 -5.54 15.66
N SER A 191 -6.87 -5.03 16.89
CA SER A 191 -6.72 -5.78 18.14
C SER A 191 -8.00 -6.53 18.56
N SER A 192 -9.12 -6.28 17.88
CA SER A 192 -10.41 -6.91 18.16
C SER A 192 -10.52 -8.33 17.60
N ASN A 193 -11.55 -9.06 18.03
CA ASN A 193 -11.90 -10.39 17.48
C ASN A 193 -12.78 -10.29 16.22
N LEU A 194 -12.73 -9.17 15.49
CA LEU A 194 -13.49 -9.01 14.25
C LEU A 194 -12.93 -9.90 13.14
N THR A 195 -13.83 -10.36 12.27
CA THR A 195 -13.41 -11.07 11.05
C THR A 195 -12.86 -10.08 10.02
N SER A 196 -12.03 -10.56 9.09
CA SER A 196 -11.48 -9.70 8.03
C SER A 196 -12.56 -9.07 7.15
N SER A 197 -13.69 -9.75 6.93
CA SER A 197 -14.84 -9.20 6.20
C SER A 197 -15.49 -8.05 6.96
N MET A 198 -15.63 -8.15 8.29
CA MET A 198 -16.15 -7.06 9.13
C MET A 198 -15.20 -5.85 9.15
N MET A 199 -13.89 -6.07 9.32
CA MET A 199 -12.89 -4.99 9.30
C MET A 199 -12.91 -4.23 7.96
N LEU A 200 -12.97 -4.95 6.84
CA LEU A 200 -13.08 -4.32 5.51
C LEU A 200 -14.42 -3.62 5.31
N GLY A 201 -15.51 -4.17 5.83
CA GLY A 201 -16.81 -3.50 5.84
C GLY A 201 -16.74 -2.14 6.53
N MET A 202 -16.19 -2.11 7.74
CA MET A 202 -15.96 -0.87 8.50
C MET A 202 -15.08 0.12 7.74
N TYR A 203 -14.00 -0.37 7.10
CA TYR A 203 -13.15 0.48 6.26
C TYR A 203 -13.91 1.10 5.08
N LEU A 204 -14.71 0.31 4.36
CA LEU A 204 -15.49 0.81 3.23
C LEU A 204 -16.60 1.78 3.66
N ASP A 205 -17.25 1.52 4.81
CA ASP A 205 -18.21 2.45 5.39
C ASP A 205 -17.56 3.77 5.80
N HIS A 206 -16.34 3.73 6.34
CA HIS A 206 -15.54 4.92 6.61
C HIS A 206 -15.21 5.70 5.35
N LEU A 207 -14.80 5.03 4.27
CA LEU A 207 -14.59 5.69 2.98
C LEU A 207 -15.87 6.35 2.46
N ILE A 208 -17.03 5.68 2.57
CA ILE A 208 -18.31 6.27 2.21
C ILE A 208 -18.59 7.52 3.05
N HIS A 209 -18.31 7.46 4.36
CA HIS A 209 -18.50 8.60 5.24
C HIS A 209 -17.64 9.79 4.80
N VAL A 210 -16.35 9.58 4.54
CA VAL A 210 -15.44 10.62 4.02
C VAL A 210 -15.95 11.19 2.69
N LEU A 211 -16.32 10.33 1.74
CA LEU A 211 -16.75 10.74 0.40
C LEU A 211 -18.10 11.49 0.39
N LYS A 212 -18.94 11.30 1.41
CA LYS A 212 -20.22 12.00 1.56
C LYS A 212 -20.13 13.26 2.41
N ASN A 213 -19.11 13.38 3.26
CA ASN A 213 -18.97 14.46 4.22
C ASN A 213 -17.58 15.10 4.09
N PRO A 214 -17.33 15.88 3.02
CA PRO A 214 -16.08 16.62 2.89
C PRO A 214 -15.88 17.54 4.11
N ASN A 215 -14.70 17.48 4.72
CA ASN A 215 -14.26 18.35 5.79
C ASN A 215 -13.30 19.42 5.23
N PRO A 216 -13.77 20.65 4.95
CA PRO A 216 -12.93 21.73 4.46
C PRO A 216 -12.01 22.33 5.54
N ASP A 217 -12.26 22.07 6.82
CA ASP A 217 -11.44 22.58 7.93
C ASP A 217 -10.12 21.79 8.12
N ASP A 218 -10.04 20.58 7.55
CA ASP A 218 -8.83 19.73 7.50
C ASP A 218 -8.63 19.15 6.09
N PRO A 219 -8.24 19.98 5.11
CA PRO A 219 -8.20 19.58 3.71
C PRO A 219 -6.92 18.79 3.37
N ALA A 220 -7.11 17.70 2.63
CA ALA A 220 -6.03 16.96 1.95
C ALA A 220 -5.53 17.66 0.68
N ARG A 221 -6.32 18.61 0.16
CA ARG A 221 -5.97 19.50 -0.95
C ARG A 221 -6.74 20.81 -0.83
N GLU A 222 -6.14 21.90 -1.27
CA GLU A 222 -6.90 23.11 -1.55
C GLU A 222 -7.81 22.86 -2.76
N VAL A 223 -9.10 23.16 -2.60
CA VAL A 223 -10.18 23.03 -3.59
C VAL A 223 -10.99 24.31 -3.64
#